data_AF-A0A6N9P4G6-F1
#
_entry.id   AF-A0A6N9P4G6-F1
#
_cell.length_a   1.000
_cell.length_b   1.000
_cell.length_c   1.000
_cell.angle_alpha   90.00
_cell.angle_beta   90.00
_cell.angle_gamma   90.00
#
_symmetry.space_group_name_H-M   'P 1'
#
loop_
_entity.id
_entity.type
_entity.pdbx_description
1 polymer ?
#
loop_
_entity_poly.entity_id
_entity_poly.type
_entity_poly.pdbx_seq_one_letter_code
_entity_poly.pdbx_strand_id
1 'polypeptide(L)'
;MKKSFWRHFRLPRKRKPKPKAELVVYKPPKKHMTEPDRWVPPFAANKETQPLKVDKQDLIIVNEPNGLDLGKVTATVGIMLQARMDYTFQLFVDECLERFKNFDWGGVNESERRLNDLRITARTGTVCGIYTELTTGIQIWIATDLDQGITRICLSDER
;
A
#
# COMPACT_ATOMS: atom_id res chain seq x y z
N MET A 1 -66.95 -32.58 52.76
CA MET A 1 -66.22 -31.34 53.06
C MET A 1 -65.83 -30.67 51.75
N LYS A 2 -66.21 -29.39 51.59
CA LYS A 2 -65.98 -28.56 50.41
C LYS A 2 -64.50 -28.21 50.26
N LYS A 3 -64.01 -28.11 49.01
CA LYS A 3 -62.98 -27.17 48.52
C LYS A 3 -62.89 -27.35 46.99
N SER A 4 -63.56 -26.47 46.25
CA SER A 4 -62.99 -25.23 45.66
C SER A 4 -62.27 -25.53 44.35
N PHE A 5 -62.93 -25.28 43.22
CA PHE A 5 -62.93 -23.99 42.51
C PHE A 5 -61.69 -23.87 41.59
N TRP A 6 -61.97 -23.95 40.28
CA TRP A 6 -61.22 -23.37 39.15
C TRP A 6 -59.82 -23.91 38.88
N ARG A 7 -59.73 -24.95 38.02
CA ARG A 7 -58.53 -25.15 37.21
C ARG A 7 -58.52 -24.11 36.09
N HIS A 8 -57.63 -23.14 36.23
CA HIS A 8 -57.35 -22.10 35.26
C HIS A 8 -57.09 -22.68 33.86
N PHE A 9 -57.97 -22.36 32.90
CA PHE A 9 -57.61 -22.30 31.49
C PHE A 9 -56.56 -21.19 31.32
N ARG A 10 -55.28 -21.57 31.31
CA ARG A 10 -54.23 -20.66 30.82
C ARG A 10 -54.31 -20.67 29.30
N LEU A 11 -55.00 -19.66 28.75
CA LEU A 11 -54.93 -19.34 27.33
C LEU A 11 -53.45 -19.22 26.91
N PRO A 12 -53.05 -19.78 25.75
CA PRO A 12 -51.69 -19.63 25.28
C PRO A 12 -51.40 -18.14 25.09
N ARG A 13 -50.38 -17.64 25.81
CA ARG A 13 -49.87 -16.27 25.65
C ARG A 13 -49.56 -16.05 24.18
N LYS A 14 -50.34 -15.20 23.50
CA LYS A 14 -49.99 -14.70 22.17
C LYS A 14 -48.60 -14.08 22.26
N ARG A 15 -47.62 -14.70 21.61
CA ARG A 15 -46.27 -14.13 21.45
C ARG A 15 -46.43 -12.83 20.67
N LYS A 16 -46.03 -11.70 21.26
CA LYS A 16 -45.92 -10.44 20.51
C LYS A 16 -44.89 -10.66 19.39
N PRO A 17 -45.15 -10.24 18.15
CA PRO A 17 -44.15 -10.32 17.10
C PRO A 17 -42.96 -9.45 17.51
N LYS A 18 -41.74 -10.00 17.41
CA LYS A 18 -40.52 -9.22 17.57
C LYS A 18 -40.48 -8.14 16.48
N PRO A 19 -40.02 -6.92 16.77
CA PRO A 19 -39.78 -5.94 15.71
C PRO A 19 -38.77 -6.56 14.74
N LYS A 20 -39.12 -6.58 13.45
CA LYS A 20 -38.18 -6.96 12.40
C LYS A 20 -37.05 -5.94 12.46
N ALA A 21 -35.82 -6.40 12.66
CA ALA A 21 -34.65 -5.57 12.47
C ALA A 21 -34.62 -5.23 10.97
N GLU A 22 -35.16 -4.08 10.61
CA GLU A 22 -34.94 -3.50 9.30
C GLU A 22 -33.49 -3.07 9.25
N LEU A 23 -32.77 -3.66 8.31
CA LEU A 23 -31.42 -3.25 7.95
C LEU A 23 -31.55 -1.79 7.48
N VAL A 24 -31.16 -0.84 8.33
CA VAL A 24 -30.99 0.55 7.91
C VAL A 24 -29.82 0.57 6.96
N VAL A 25 -30.09 0.33 5.68
CA VAL A 25 -29.15 0.59 4.61
C VAL A 25 -28.98 2.09 4.60
N TYR A 26 -27.85 2.55 5.14
CA TYR A 26 -27.42 3.93 5.00
C TYR A 26 -27.28 4.20 3.50
N LYS A 27 -28.29 4.85 2.91
CA LYS A 27 -28.15 5.42 1.58
C LYS A 27 -27.37 6.71 1.79
N PRO A 28 -26.12 6.81 1.33
CA PRO A 28 -25.43 8.09 1.36
C PRO A 28 -26.30 9.12 0.64
N PRO A 29 -26.34 10.37 1.09
CA PRO A 29 -27.08 11.40 0.38
C PRO A 29 -26.60 11.38 -1.07
N LYS A 30 -27.53 11.16 -2.00
CA LYS A 30 -27.30 11.44 -3.42
C LYS A 30 -27.10 12.95 -3.52
N LYS A 31 -25.89 13.43 -3.26
CA LYS A 31 -25.44 14.67 -3.87
C LYS A 31 -25.56 14.41 -5.36
N HIS A 32 -26.54 15.05 -5.99
CA HIS A 32 -26.47 15.29 -7.42
C HIS A 32 -25.14 16.02 -7.64
N MET A 33 -24.14 15.28 -8.13
CA MET A 33 -22.90 15.86 -8.65
C MET A 33 -23.30 16.63 -9.91
N THR A 34 -23.82 17.83 -9.75
CA THR A 34 -23.94 18.79 -10.84
C THR A 34 -22.62 19.54 -10.86
N GLU A 35 -21.73 19.05 -11.72
CA GLU A 35 -20.43 19.62 -12.11
C GLU A 35 -19.42 19.76 -10.95
N PRO A 36 -18.17 19.28 -11.12
CA PRO A 36 -17.21 19.33 -10.03
C PRO A 36 -17.03 20.78 -9.60
N ASP A 37 -16.81 21.00 -8.31
CA ASP A 37 -16.06 22.14 -7.78
C ASP A 37 -14.66 22.11 -8.43
N ARG A 38 -14.63 22.40 -9.73
CA ARG A 38 -13.46 22.41 -10.57
C ARG A 38 -12.79 23.68 -10.16
N TRP A 39 -11.84 23.55 -9.24
CA TRP A 39 -10.93 24.63 -8.95
C TRP A 39 -10.43 25.18 -10.28
N VAL A 40 -10.89 26.38 -10.64
CA VAL A 40 -10.47 27.06 -11.85
C VAL A 40 -9.19 27.78 -11.45
N PRO A 41 -8.03 27.41 -12.00
CA PRO A 41 -6.82 28.15 -11.71
C PRO A 41 -7.03 29.62 -12.05
N PRO A 42 -6.42 30.56 -11.30
CA PRO A 42 -6.62 31.99 -11.52
C PRO A 42 -6.26 32.45 -12.94
N PHE A 43 -5.38 31.72 -13.64
CA PHE A 43 -5.04 31.97 -15.06
C PHE A 43 -6.12 31.53 -16.07
N ALA A 44 -7.07 30.68 -15.67
CA ALA A 44 -8.16 30.20 -16.54
C ALA A 44 -9.49 30.94 -16.32
N ALA A 45 -9.58 31.79 -15.28
CA ALA A 45 -10.81 32.50 -14.93
C ALA A 45 -11.08 33.74 -15.82
N ASN A 46 -10.04 34.34 -16.38
CA ASN A 46 -10.12 35.59 -17.12
C ASN A 46 -10.02 35.32 -18.63
N LYS A 47 -11.13 35.52 -19.36
CA LYS A 47 -11.20 35.34 -20.84
C LYS A 47 -10.27 36.26 -21.64
N GLU A 48 -9.76 37.32 -21.01
CA GLU A 48 -8.87 38.31 -21.63
C GLU A 48 -7.39 37.99 -21.44
N THR A 49 -7.05 36.96 -20.66
CA THR A 49 -5.66 36.57 -20.43
C THR A 49 -5.14 35.85 -21.67
N GLN A 50 -4.06 36.35 -22.26
CA GLN A 50 -3.38 35.59 -23.30
C GLN A 50 -2.96 34.24 -22.71
N PRO A 51 -3.21 33.11 -23.42
CA PRO A 51 -2.74 31.82 -22.95
C PRO A 51 -1.23 31.89 -22.76
N LEU A 52 -0.74 31.37 -21.63
CA LEU A 52 0.69 31.24 -21.37
C LEU A 52 1.34 30.59 -22.60
N LYS A 53 2.19 31.34 -23.30
CA LYS A 53 3.03 30.80 -24.36
C LYS A 53 4.09 29.95 -23.68
N VAL A 54 3.78 28.67 -23.51
CA VAL A 54 4.76 27.68 -23.10
C VAL A 54 5.53 27.33 -24.36
N ASP A 55 6.76 27.80 -24.48
CA ASP A 55 7.63 27.35 -25.55
C ASP A 55 7.90 25.85 -25.34
N LYS A 56 8.03 25.07 -26.43
CA LYS A 56 8.24 23.61 -26.33
C LYS A 56 9.46 23.23 -25.48
N GLN A 57 10.37 24.17 -25.23
CA GLN A 57 11.57 24.02 -24.41
C GLN A 57 11.29 24.15 -22.90
N ASP A 58 10.13 24.68 -22.49
CA ASP A 58 9.74 24.89 -21.09
C ASP A 58 8.98 23.70 -20.49
N LEU A 59 8.78 22.62 -21.25
CA LEU A 59 8.30 21.33 -20.75
C LEU A 59 9.46 20.57 -20.11
N ILE A 60 9.85 20.96 -18.90
CA ILE A 60 10.69 20.10 -18.07
C ILE A 60 9.79 19.00 -17.53
N ILE A 61 9.90 17.79 -18.09
CA ILE A 61 9.35 16.59 -17.46
C ILE A 61 10.13 16.40 -16.16
N VAL A 62 9.63 16.94 -15.04
CA VAL A 62 10.14 16.65 -13.70
C VAL A 62 9.65 15.25 -13.33
N ASN A 63 10.20 14.25 -14.00
CA ASN A 63 10.05 12.84 -13.66
C ASN A 63 11.21 12.09 -14.34
N GLU A 64 12.44 12.47 -13.98
CA GLU A 64 13.40 11.41 -13.74
C GLU A 64 13.02 10.86 -12.35
N PRO A 65 12.41 9.66 -12.23
CA PRO A 65 12.37 9.03 -10.93
C PRO A 65 13.84 8.84 -10.55
N ASN A 66 14.33 9.60 -9.57
CA ASN A 66 15.73 9.59 -9.11
C ASN A 66 16.18 8.24 -8.51
N GLY A 67 15.54 7.12 -8.87
CA GLY A 67 15.86 5.80 -8.37
C GLY A 67 15.29 4.69 -9.23
N LEU A 68 15.69 3.47 -8.88
CA LEU A 68 15.28 2.24 -9.54
C LEU A 68 13.76 2.03 -9.47
N ASP A 69 13.14 1.65 -10.59
CA ASP A 69 11.73 1.27 -10.60
C ASP A 69 11.57 -0.12 -9.98
N LEU A 70 11.02 -0.16 -8.76
CA LEU A 70 10.80 -1.39 -8.02
C LEU A 70 9.60 -2.20 -8.55
N GLY A 71 8.76 -1.58 -9.38
CA GLY A 71 7.53 -2.18 -9.89
C GLY A 71 6.68 -2.80 -8.78
N LYS A 72 6.30 -4.07 -8.94
CA LYS A 72 5.49 -4.78 -7.94
C LYS A 72 6.36 -5.31 -6.81
N VAL A 73 6.24 -4.71 -5.63
CA VAL A 73 6.90 -5.18 -4.40
C VAL A 73 6.11 -6.32 -3.77
N THR A 74 6.79 -7.42 -3.47
CA THR A 74 6.27 -8.62 -2.81
C THR A 74 7.20 -9.01 -1.67
N ALA A 75 6.65 -9.57 -0.60
CA ALA A 75 7.43 -9.99 0.57
C ALA A 75 7.05 -11.41 0.97
N THR A 76 7.98 -12.15 1.56
CA THR A 76 7.69 -13.44 2.18
C THR A 76 6.81 -13.30 3.42
N VAL A 77 6.22 -14.41 3.84
CA VAL A 77 5.31 -14.42 4.99
C VAL A 77 6.05 -14.01 6.27
N GLY A 78 7.31 -14.42 6.46
CA GLY A 78 8.12 -14.02 7.61
C GLY A 78 8.28 -12.51 7.72
N ILE A 79 8.66 -11.84 6.62
CA ILE A 79 8.76 -10.37 6.58
C ILE A 79 7.42 -9.72 6.92
N MET A 80 6.32 -10.18 6.31
CA MET A 80 4.99 -9.60 6.55
C MET A 80 4.51 -9.77 7.99
N LEU A 81 4.78 -10.92 8.61
CA LEU A 81 4.41 -11.16 10.01
C LEU A 81 5.28 -10.33 10.95
N GLN A 82 6.59 -10.30 10.73
CA GLN A 82 7.50 -9.57 11.59
C GLN A 82 7.25 -8.06 11.53
N ALA A 83 7.06 -7.48 10.34
CA ALA A 83 6.72 -6.07 10.19
C ALA A 83 5.37 -5.69 10.83
N ARG A 84 4.43 -6.64 10.95
CA ARG A 84 3.17 -6.42 11.66
C ARG A 84 3.32 -6.44 13.18
N MET A 85 4.25 -7.24 13.68
CA MET A 85 4.46 -7.45 15.12
C MET A 85 5.45 -6.43 15.70
N ASP A 86 6.37 -5.94 14.89
CA ASP A 86 7.44 -5.02 15.27
C ASP A 86 7.49 -3.83 14.31
N TYR A 87 7.08 -2.67 14.80
CA TYR A 87 7.10 -1.43 14.04
C TYR A 87 8.52 -0.94 13.74
N THR A 88 9.50 -1.20 14.62
CA THR A 88 10.89 -0.83 14.34
C THR A 88 11.47 -1.65 13.20
N PHE A 89 11.11 -2.93 13.11
CA PHE A 89 11.46 -3.76 11.97
C PHE A 89 10.79 -3.28 10.68
N GLN A 90 9.53 -2.83 10.74
CA GLN A 90 8.87 -2.24 9.57
C GLN A 90 9.64 -1.01 9.06
N LEU A 91 10.02 -0.09 9.96
CA LEU A 91 10.82 1.09 9.60
C LEU A 91 12.16 0.71 8.97
N PHE A 92 12.82 -0.32 9.51
CA PHE A 92 14.05 -0.87 8.94
C PHE A 92 13.83 -1.39 7.51
N VAL A 93 12.76 -2.15 7.25
CA VAL A 93 12.45 -2.65 5.90
C VAL A 93 12.18 -1.49 4.92
N ASP A 94 11.42 -0.48 5.35
CA ASP A 94 11.10 0.70 4.54
C ASP A 94 12.38 1.50 4.22
N GLU A 95 13.28 1.68 5.20
CA GLU A 95 14.59 2.30 4.99
C GLU A 95 15.45 1.52 3.99
N CYS A 96 15.48 0.19 4.12
CA CYS A 96 16.23 -0.67 3.20
C CYS A 96 15.71 -0.58 1.77
N LEU A 97 14.40 -0.49 1.57
CA LEU A 97 13.79 -0.30 0.25
C LEU A 97 14.17 1.04 -0.37
N GLU A 98 14.15 2.13 0.40
CA GLU A 98 14.57 3.46 -0.08
C GLU A 98 16.07 3.48 -0.42
N ARG A 99 16.91 2.82 0.39
CA ARG A 99 18.33 2.66 0.08
C ARG A 99 18.55 1.85 -1.21
N PHE A 100 17.87 0.72 -1.35
CA PHE A 100 17.94 -0.12 -2.55
C PHE A 100 17.52 0.65 -3.81
N LYS A 101 16.45 1.44 -3.72
CA LYS A 101 15.98 2.32 -4.79
C LYS A 101 17.03 3.36 -5.21
N ASN A 102 17.83 3.83 -4.26
CA ASN A 102 18.93 4.77 -4.48
C ASN A 102 20.26 4.09 -4.82
N PHE A 103 20.23 2.84 -5.30
CA PHE A 103 21.40 2.07 -5.73
C PHE A 103 22.39 1.72 -4.60
N ASP A 104 21.97 1.80 -3.34
CA ASP A 104 22.74 1.29 -2.22
C ASP A 104 22.39 -0.18 -2.01
N TRP A 105 23.30 -1.08 -2.41
CA TRP A 105 23.12 -2.53 -2.33
C TRP A 105 23.37 -3.14 -0.94
N GLY A 106 23.69 -2.32 0.05
CA GLY A 106 24.00 -2.77 1.40
C GLY A 106 25.27 -3.62 1.46
N GLY A 107 25.17 -4.78 2.14
CA GLY A 107 26.28 -5.68 2.48
C GLY A 107 26.70 -6.68 1.40
N VAL A 108 26.31 -6.49 0.14
CA VAL A 108 26.79 -7.33 -0.99
C VAL A 108 28.29 -7.16 -1.24
N ASN A 109 28.89 -8.20 -1.82
CA ASN A 109 30.31 -8.18 -2.18
C ASN A 109 30.57 -7.20 -3.35
N GLU A 110 31.81 -6.71 -3.46
CA GLU A 110 32.21 -5.76 -4.52
C GLU A 110 31.97 -6.31 -5.95
N SER A 111 32.14 -7.62 -6.16
CA SER A 111 31.85 -8.27 -7.45
C SER A 111 30.36 -8.22 -7.79
N GLU A 112 29.48 -8.40 -6.80
CA GLU A 112 28.03 -8.38 -6.96
C GLU A 112 27.53 -6.95 -7.17
N ARG A 113 28.09 -5.99 -6.43
CA ARG A 113 27.85 -4.55 -6.65
C ARG A 113 28.11 -4.16 -8.11
N ARG A 114 29.28 -4.50 -8.65
CA ARG A 114 29.59 -4.23 -10.06
C ARG A 114 28.63 -4.93 -11.01
N LEU A 115 28.21 -6.14 -10.68
CA LEU A 115 27.25 -6.89 -11.50
C LEU A 115 25.86 -6.21 -11.48
N ASN A 116 25.42 -5.68 -10.34
CA ASN A 116 24.19 -4.90 -10.25
C ASN A 116 24.27 -3.64 -11.11
N ASP A 117 25.38 -2.90 -11.03
CA ASP A 117 25.57 -1.68 -11.80
C ASP A 117 25.54 -1.95 -13.33
N LEU A 118 26.15 -3.08 -13.75
CA LEU A 118 26.08 -3.55 -15.13
C LEU A 118 24.65 -3.92 -15.56
N ARG A 119 23.90 -4.63 -14.71
CA ARG A 119 22.51 -5.03 -14.97
C ARG A 119 21.58 -3.82 -15.09
N ILE A 120 21.80 -2.79 -14.28
CA ILE A 120 21.04 -1.54 -14.34
C ILE A 120 21.31 -0.80 -15.64
N THR A 121 22.59 -0.71 -16.02
CA THR A 121 22.99 -0.10 -17.30
C THR A 121 22.38 -0.84 -18.48
N ALA A 122 22.36 -2.18 -18.42
CA ALA A 122 21.77 -3.03 -19.46
C ALA A 122 20.23 -3.13 -19.38
N ARG A 123 19.61 -2.65 -18.28
CA ARG A 123 18.17 -2.78 -17.96
C ARG A 123 17.64 -4.21 -18.08
N THR A 124 18.41 -5.20 -17.63
CA THR A 124 18.04 -6.62 -17.75
C THR A 124 18.60 -7.47 -16.61
N GLY A 125 17.92 -8.57 -16.32
CA GLY A 125 18.28 -9.50 -15.26
C GLY A 125 17.84 -9.03 -13.87
N THR A 126 18.43 -9.65 -12.84
CA THR A 126 18.02 -9.42 -11.44
C THR A 126 19.09 -8.66 -10.69
N VAL A 127 18.73 -7.58 -10.02
CA VAL A 127 19.59 -6.86 -9.07
C VAL A 127 19.26 -7.27 -7.65
N CYS A 128 20.25 -7.34 -6.76
CA CYS A 128 20.02 -7.74 -5.37
C CYS A 128 20.81 -6.91 -4.35
N GLY A 129 20.26 -6.79 -3.15
CA GLY A 129 20.85 -6.10 -2.02
C GLY A 129 20.64 -6.88 -0.73
N ILE A 130 21.56 -6.72 0.21
CA ILE A 130 21.56 -7.40 1.50
C ILE A 130 21.61 -6.36 2.59
N TYR A 131 20.69 -6.40 3.53
CA TYR A 131 20.64 -5.44 4.63
C TYR A 131 20.56 -6.17 5.95
N THR A 132 21.39 -5.74 6.90
CA THR A 132 21.42 -6.32 8.24
C THR A 132 21.05 -5.24 9.25
N GLU A 133 20.04 -5.52 10.06
CA GLU A 133 19.65 -4.69 11.18
C GLU A 133 20.70 -4.81 12.30
N LEU A 134 21.28 -3.68 12.71
CA LEU A 134 22.42 -3.67 13.62
C LEU A 134 22.09 -4.09 15.07
N THR A 135 20.84 -3.90 15.48
CA THR A 135 20.38 -4.17 16.85
C THR A 135 20.03 -5.64 17.07
N THR A 136 19.32 -6.23 16.10
CA THR A 136 18.82 -7.62 16.18
C THR A 136 19.70 -8.61 15.44
N GLY A 137 20.54 -8.12 14.51
CA GLY A 137 21.32 -8.96 13.60
C GLY A 137 20.51 -9.57 12.47
N ILE A 138 19.22 -9.24 12.34
CA ILE A 138 18.33 -9.82 11.33
C ILE A 138 18.75 -9.32 9.95
N GLN A 139 18.86 -10.25 9.00
CA GLN A 139 19.28 -9.94 7.64
C GLN A 139 18.14 -10.19 6.65
N ILE A 140 17.87 -9.18 5.82
CA ILE A 140 16.90 -9.23 4.74
C ILE A 140 17.58 -9.13 3.38
N TRP A 141 16.96 -9.76 2.40
CA TRP A 141 17.35 -9.72 1.00
C TRP A 141 16.27 -9.01 0.20
N ILE A 142 16.70 -8.06 -0.62
CA ILE A 142 15.85 -7.38 -1.58
C ILE A 142 16.38 -7.73 -2.97
N ALA A 143 15.53 -8.23 -3.84
CA ALA A 143 15.90 -8.54 -5.22
C ALA A 143 14.83 -8.03 -6.19
N THR A 144 15.26 -7.30 -7.22
CA THR A 144 14.37 -6.82 -8.28
C THR A 144 14.73 -7.47 -9.59
N ASP A 145 13.76 -8.16 -10.17
CA ASP A 145 13.81 -8.62 -11.55
C ASP A 145 13.45 -7.44 -12.46
N LEU A 146 14.44 -6.93 -13.19
CA LEU A 146 14.27 -5.77 -14.08
C LEU A 146 13.47 -6.13 -15.33
N ASP A 147 13.48 -7.39 -15.76
CA ASP A 147 12.75 -7.83 -16.95
C ASP A 147 11.24 -7.90 -16.64
N GLN A 148 10.89 -8.28 -15.41
CA GLN A 148 9.50 -8.42 -14.97
C GLN A 148 8.96 -7.22 -14.18
N GLY A 149 9.84 -6.33 -13.69
CA GLY A 149 9.47 -5.23 -12.80
C GLY A 149 8.88 -5.75 -11.48
N ILE A 150 9.48 -6.79 -10.90
CA ILE A 150 9.01 -7.40 -9.64
C ILE A 150 10.13 -7.34 -8.62
N THR A 151 9.85 -6.71 -7.49
CA THR A 151 10.74 -6.69 -6.32
C THR A 151 10.27 -7.70 -5.29
N ARG A 152 11.19 -8.50 -4.76
CA ARG A 152 10.96 -9.52 -3.76
C ARG A 152 11.81 -9.22 -2.53
N ILE A 153 11.17 -9.26 -1.37
CA ILE A 153 11.81 -9.10 -0.06
C ILE A 153 11.68 -10.42 0.69
N CYS A 154 12.79 -10.97 1.18
CA CYS A 154 12.78 -12.16 2.01
C CYS A 154 13.72 -12.03 3.20
N LEU A 155 13.42 -12.79 4.26
CA LEU A 155 14.40 -13.06 5.31
C LEU A 155 15.51 -13.94 4.72
N SER A 156 16.72 -13.80 5.25
CA SER A 156 17.87 -14.62 4.79
C SER A 156 17.62 -16.13 4.94
N ASP A 157 16.87 -16.51 5.97
CA ASP A 157 16.51 -17.91 6.24
C ASP A 157 15.44 -18.45 5.29
N GLU A 158 14.71 -17.57 4.59
CA GLU A 158 13.60 -17.93 3.68
C GLU A 158 13.99 -17.79 2.20
N ARG A 159 15.27 -17.53 1.91
CA ARG A 159 15.78 -17.31 0.55
C ARG A 159 15.71 -18.56 -0.33
#